data_AF-A0A7V9B6K7-F1
#
_entry.id   AF-A0A7V9B6K7-F1
#
_cell.length_a   1.000
_cell.length_b   1.000
_cell.length_c   1.000
_cell.angle_alpha   90.00
_cell.angle_beta   90.00
_cell.angle_gamma   90.00
#
_symmetry.space_group_name_H-M   'P 1'
#
loop_
_entity.id
_entity.type
_entity.pdbx_description
1 polymer ?
#
loop_
_entity_poly.entity_id
_entity_poly.type
_entity_poly.pdbx_seq_one_letter_code
_entity_poly.pdbx_strand_id
1 'polypeptide(L)' 'AGNREDLVDKEQRQLDIIESYLPSQMSDEDLQDFVEQGVTEAGAEGSKDMGKVMGLLSKRSDGRVDWRRLSEAVRARLAQ' A
#
# COMPACT_ATOMS: atom_id res chain seq x y z
N ALA A 1 4.25 -44.55 -22.27
CA ALA A 1 3.15 -44.01 -21.44
C ALA A 1 3.79 -43.34 -20.24
N GLY A 2 3.85 -42.03 -20.05
CA GLY A 2 3.03 -40.92 -20.56
C GLY A 2 2.98 -39.93 -19.38
N ASN A 3 3.90 -38.97 -19.39
CA ASN A 3 4.33 -38.11 -18.28
C ASN A 3 3.19 -37.56 -17.40
N ARG A 4 3.21 -37.89 -16.10
CA ARG A 4 2.36 -37.31 -15.05
C ARG A 4 3.04 -36.14 -14.30
N GLU A 5 3.88 -35.39 -14.99
CA GLU A 5 4.52 -34.18 -14.43
C GLU A 5 3.84 -32.88 -14.91
N ASP A 6 2.94 -32.96 -15.88
CA ASP A 6 2.27 -31.79 -16.52
C ASP A 6 1.02 -31.28 -15.76
N LEU A 7 0.64 -31.94 -14.65
CA LEU A 7 -0.58 -31.58 -13.91
C LEU A 7 -0.33 -30.71 -12.67
N VAL A 8 0.91 -30.58 -12.20
CA VAL A 8 1.23 -29.73 -11.04
C VAL A 8 1.54 -28.29 -11.49
N ASP A 9 2.07 -28.10 -12.69
CA ASP A 9 2.42 -26.78 -13.25
C ASP A 9 1.21 -25.94 -13.72
N LYS A 10 -0.01 -26.49 -13.66
CA LYS A 10 -1.23 -25.76 -14.02
C LYS A 10 -1.95 -25.14 -12.84
N GLU A 11 -1.83 -25.71 -11.64
CA GLU A 11 -2.48 -25.12 -10.47
C GLU A 11 -1.76 -23.89 -9.93
N GLN A 12 -0.44 -23.80 -10.10
CA GLN A 12 0.32 -22.64 -9.60
C GLN A 12 0.07 -21.35 -10.42
N ARG A 13 -0.43 -21.46 -11.67
CA ARG A 13 -0.70 -20.31 -12.55
C ARG A 13 -2.04 -19.62 -12.33
N GLN A 14 -2.91 -20.17 -11.48
CA GLN A 14 -4.23 -19.58 -11.20
C GLN A 14 -4.24 -18.71 -9.93
N LEU A 15 -3.24 -18.81 -9.05
CA LEU A 15 -3.13 -17.94 -7.88
C LEU A 15 -2.64 -16.52 -8.25
N ASP A 16 -1.73 -16.40 -9.22
CA ASP A 16 -1.24 -15.11 -9.71
C ASP A 16 -2.33 -14.26 -10.35
N ILE A 17 -3.37 -14.89 -10.92
CA ILE A 17 -4.45 -14.17 -11.58
C ILE A 17 -5.33 -13.45 -10.55
N ILE A 18 -5.51 -13.96 -9.33
CA ILE A 18 -6.32 -13.28 -8.31
C ILE A 18 -5.49 -12.26 -7.50
N GLU A 19 -4.21 -12.54 -7.22
CA GLU A 19 -3.30 -11.53 -6.61
C GLU A 19 -3.01 -10.35 -7.56
N SER A 20 -3.18 -10.52 -8.87
CA SER A 20 -3.06 -9.42 -9.86
C SER A 20 -4.23 -8.41 -9.86
N TYR A 21 -5.35 -8.71 -9.18
CA TYR A 21 -6.50 -7.80 -9.10
C TYR A 21 -6.51 -6.90 -7.86
N LEU A 22 -5.72 -7.24 -6.82
CA LEU A 22 -5.53 -6.40 -5.65
C LEU A 22 -4.09 -5.91 -5.62
N PRO A 23 -3.84 -4.61 -5.79
CA PRO A 23 -2.48 -4.12 -5.77
C PRO A 23 -1.85 -4.45 -4.41
N SER A 24 -0.69 -5.12 -4.43
CA SER A 24 -0.02 -5.64 -3.23
C SER A 24 0.04 -4.57 -2.14
N GLN A 25 -0.36 -4.96 -0.92
CA GLN A 25 -0.32 -4.06 0.23
C GLN A 25 1.08 -3.48 0.38
N MET A 26 1.17 -2.17 0.65
CA MET A 26 2.45 -1.53 0.91
C MET A 26 3.16 -2.20 2.09
N SER A 27 4.46 -2.43 1.90
CA SER A 27 5.35 -2.78 2.99
C SER A 27 5.46 -1.61 3.99
N ASP A 28 6.01 -1.84 5.16
CA ASP A 28 6.19 -0.77 6.14
C ASP A 28 7.19 0.29 5.67
N GLU A 29 8.21 -0.10 4.90
CA GLU A 29 9.18 0.81 4.28
C GLU A 29 8.50 1.67 3.19
N ASP A 30 7.78 1.04 2.27
CA ASP A 30 7.03 1.75 1.22
C ASP A 30 5.99 2.71 1.82
N LEU A 31 5.36 2.33 2.93
CA LEU A 31 4.39 3.18 3.63
C LEU A 31 5.04 4.43 4.21
N GLN A 32 6.25 4.31 4.78
CA GLN A 32 6.97 5.46 5.31
C GLN A 32 7.36 6.44 4.19
N ASP A 33 7.95 5.94 3.11
CA ASP A 33 8.30 6.76 1.95
C ASP A 33 7.07 7.40 1.30
N PHE A 34 5.97 6.65 1.23
CA PHE A 34 4.69 7.15 0.72
C PHE A 34 4.14 8.30 1.57
N VAL A 35 4.20 8.16 2.90
CA VAL A 35 3.78 9.20 3.84
C VAL A 35 4.69 10.42 3.78
N GLU A 36 6.01 10.24 3.75
CA GLU A 36 7.00 11.31 3.60
C GLU A 36 6.68 12.17 2.38
N GLN A 37 6.50 11.52 1.22
CA GLN A 37 6.14 12.20 -0.03
C GLN A 37 4.82 12.95 0.10
N GLY A 38 3.80 12.35 0.71
CA GLY A 38 2.50 13.00 0.90
C GLY A 38 2.56 14.21 1.83
N VAL A 39 3.38 14.15 2.88
CA VAL A 39 3.60 15.26 3.81
C VAL A 39 4.32 16.41 3.10
N THR A 40 5.38 16.10 2.34
CA THR A 40 6.11 17.11 1.55
C THR A 40 5.24 17.75 0.47
N GLU A 41 4.49 16.95 -0.29
CA GLU A 41 3.58 17.42 -1.35
C GLU A 41 2.44 18.27 -0.78
N ALA A 42 1.91 17.89 0.38
CA ALA A 42 0.90 18.66 1.09
C ALA A 42 1.48 19.94 1.75
N GLY A 43 2.80 20.11 1.83
CA GLY A 43 3.42 21.16 2.63
C GLY A 43 2.94 21.14 4.09
N ALA A 44 2.75 19.93 4.63
CA ALA A 44 2.21 19.72 5.96
C ALA A 44 3.33 19.87 7.00
N GLU A 45 3.10 20.71 8.00
CA GLU A 45 4.11 21.03 9.03
C GLU A 45 3.68 20.56 10.43
N GLY A 46 2.48 20.01 10.56
CA GLY A 46 2.06 19.41 11.83
C GLY A 46 0.66 18.84 11.83
N SER A 47 0.20 18.46 13.02
CA SER A 47 -1.05 17.71 13.22
C SER A 47 -2.32 18.39 12.67
N LYS A 48 -2.31 19.72 12.47
CA LYS A 48 -3.41 20.47 11.84
C LYS A 48 -3.62 20.09 10.36
N ASP A 49 -2.56 19.62 9.69
CA ASP A 49 -2.54 19.27 8.27
C ASP A 49 -2.86 17.79 8.03
N MET A 50 -3.08 17.02 9.10
CA MET A 50 -3.38 15.60 9.06
C MET A 50 -4.51 15.26 8.09
N GLY A 51 -5.63 16.00 8.15
CA GLY A 51 -6.76 15.78 7.25
C GLY A 51 -6.42 16.00 5.76
N LYS A 52 -5.53 16.96 5.48
CA LYS A 52 -5.04 17.25 4.12
C LYS A 52 -4.17 16.11 3.61
N VAL A 53 -3.20 15.67 4.41
CA VAL A 53 -2.29 14.56 4.05
C VAL A 53 -3.06 13.26 3.87
N MET A 54 -3.97 12.92 4.80
CA MET A 54 -4.80 11.72 4.71
C MET A 54 -5.71 11.74 3.46
N GLY A 55 -6.28 12.90 3.11
CA GLY A 55 -7.11 13.04 1.91
C GLY A 55 -6.34 12.87 0.61
N LEU A 56 -5.08 13.32 0.56
CA LEU A 56 -4.19 13.15 -0.58
C LEU A 56 -3.72 11.69 -0.71
N LEU A 57 -3.23 11.13 0.40
CA LEU A 57 -2.67 9.77 0.42
C LEU A 57 -3.73 8.68 0.23
N SER A 58 -4.95 8.85 0.76
CA SER A 58 -6.02 7.86 0.56
C SER A 58 -6.50 7.75 -0.88
N LYS A 59 -6.45 8.85 -1.65
CA LYS A 59 -6.74 8.83 -3.09
C LYS A 59 -5.58 8.22 -3.89
N ARG A 60 -4.34 8.50 -3.47
CA ARG A 60 -3.13 8.02 -4.15
C ARG A 60 -2.81 6.55 -3.84
N SER A 61 -3.24 6.05 -2.68
CA SER A 61 -2.99 4.67 -2.28
C SER A 61 -3.86 3.68 -3.01
N ASP A 62 -5.01 4.09 -3.57
CA ASP A 62 -5.91 3.23 -4.35
C ASP A 62 -6.23 1.90 -3.64
N GLY A 63 -6.43 1.94 -2.32
CA GLY A 63 -6.71 0.76 -1.49
C GLY A 63 -5.50 -0.13 -1.19
N ARG A 64 -4.28 0.25 -1.59
CA ARG A 64 -3.02 -0.47 -1.29
C ARG A 64 -2.54 -0.36 0.15
N VAL A 65 -3.19 0.48 0.94
CA VAL A 65 -2.92 0.62 2.37
C VAL A 65 -4.24 0.74 3.12
N ASP A 66 -4.32 0.07 4.25
CA ASP A 66 -5.43 0.24 5.17
C ASP A 66 -5.41 1.63 5.83
N TRP A 67 -6.61 2.18 6.06
CA TRP A 67 -6.79 3.51 6.63
C TRP A 67 -6.14 3.67 8.01
N ARG A 68 -6.17 2.62 8.85
CA ARG A 68 -5.57 2.66 10.19
C ARG A 68 -4.04 2.78 10.09
N ARG A 69 -3.41 1.94 9.26
CA ARG A 69 -1.95 1.97 9.04
C ARG A 69 -1.50 3.33 8.51
N LEU A 70 -2.24 3.87 7.53
CA LEU A 70 -1.94 5.18 6.97
C LEU A 70 -2.06 6.30 8.01
N SER A 71 -3.13 6.30 8.79
CA SER A 71 -3.37 7.30 9.84
C SER A 71 -2.29 7.26 10.93
N GLU A 72 -1.88 6.06 11.35
CA GLU A 72 -0.80 5.89 12.33
C GLU A 72 0.54 6.42 11.79
N ALA A 73 0.90 6.07 10.55
CA ALA A 73 2.14 6.51 9.92
C ALA A 73 2.18 8.03 9.70
N VAL A 74 1.10 8.64 9.19
CA VAL A 74 1.02 10.10 9.03
C VAL A 74 1.08 10.81 10.38
N ARG A 75 0.42 10.26 11.41
CA ARG A 75 0.47 10.84 12.76
C ARG A 75 1.89 10.81 13.30
N ALA A 76 2.58 9.67 13.17
CA ALA A 76 3.95 9.54 13.63
C ALA A 76 4.89 10.53 12.91
N ARG A 77 4.67 10.77 11.61
CA ARG A 77 5.47 11.72 10.83
C ARG A 77 5.20 13.19 11.17
N LEU A 78 3.97 13.55 11.56
CA LEU A 78 3.53 14.92 11.91
C LEU A 78 3.58 15.25 13.40
N ALA A 79 3.90 14.26 14.25
CA ALA A 79 4.07 14.42 15.70
C ALA A 79 5.54 14.66 16.11
N GLN A 80 6.46 14.59 15.15
CA GLN A 80 7.83 15.09 15.27
C GLN A 80 7.85 16.61 15.08
#